data_AF-A0A7X6VKM1-F1
#
_entry.id   AF-A0A7X6VKM1-F1
#
_cell.length_a   1.000
_cell.length_b   1.000
_cell.length_c   1.000
_cell.angle_alpha   90.00
_cell.angle_beta   90.00
_cell.angle_gamma   90.00
#
_symmetry.space_group_name_H-M   'P 1'
#
loop_
_entity.id
_entity.type
_entity.pdbx_description
1 polymer ?
#
loop_
_entity_poly.entity_id
_entity_poly.type
_entity_poly.pdbx_seq_one_letter_code
_entity_poly.pdbx_strand_id
1 'polypeptide(L)'
;MLTPLSNFAIALVELVEAEVRSARKGVVKLGVAVMLVILAGILFLAALTLFLNVFYLWLLGTMTQISALFLCGVVTLALAGGLLWFVHRKIC
;
A
#
# COMPACT_ATOMS: atom_id res chain seq x y z
N MET A 1 -6.87 52.58 19.56
CA MET A 1 -7.19 51.90 18.29
C MET A 1 -6.13 50.90 17.81
N LEU A 2 -5.00 50.70 18.53
CA LEU A 2 -3.95 49.73 18.18
C LEU A 2 -4.19 48.30 18.74
N THR A 3 -5.03 48.16 19.77
CA THR A 3 -5.39 46.90 20.44
C THR A 3 -6.21 45.89 19.62
N PRO A 4 -7.11 46.26 18.69
CA PRO A 4 -7.85 45.26 17.91
C PRO A 4 -6.95 44.57 16.88
N LEU A 5 -6.02 45.30 16.26
CA LEU A 5 -5.09 44.74 15.25
C LEU A 5 -4.14 43.71 15.87
N SER A 6 -3.64 43.96 17.08
CA SER A 6 -2.81 42.98 17.79
C SER A 6 -3.60 41.72 18.14
N ASN A 7 -4.85 41.86 18.57
CA ASN A 7 -5.70 40.72 18.91
C ASN A 7 -6.06 39.87 17.68
N PHE A 8 -6.31 40.51 16.53
CA PHE A 8 -6.51 39.80 15.27
C PHE A 8 -5.25 39.07 14.80
N ALA A 9 -4.08 39.70 14.92
CA ALA A 9 -2.81 39.06 14.57
C ALA A 9 -2.52 37.84 15.46
N ILE A 10 -2.78 37.94 16.77
CA ILE A 10 -2.63 36.83 17.71
C ILE A 10 -3.59 35.69 17.37
N ALA A 11 -4.86 35.98 17.12
CA ALA A 11 -5.86 34.97 16.75
C ALA A 11 -5.51 34.25 15.43
N LEU A 12 -4.98 34.97 14.45
CA LEU A 12 -4.49 34.36 13.20
C LEU A 12 -3.29 33.45 13.43
N VAL A 13 -2.34 33.86 14.27
CA VAL A 13 -1.16 33.03 14.61
C VAL A 13 -1.58 31.76 15.35
N GLU A 14 -2.52 31.85 16.30
CA GLU A 14 -3.06 30.68 17.00
C GLU A 14 -3.80 29.72 16.06
N LEU A 15 -4.56 30.25 15.09
CA LEU A 15 -5.24 29.44 14.08
C LEU A 15 -4.23 28.68 13.20
N VAL A 16 -3.19 29.37 12.74
CA VAL A 16 -2.12 28.76 11.93
C VAL A 16 -1.34 27.73 12.73
N GLU A 17 -1.03 27.99 14.01
CA GLU A 17 -0.39 26.99 14.87
C GLU A 17 -1.27 25.74 15.06
N ALA A 18 -2.57 25.91 15.24
CA ALA A 18 -3.50 24.80 15.37
C ALA A 18 -3.56 23.96 14.08
N GLU A 19 -3.58 24.63 12.93
CA GLU A 19 -3.60 23.99 11.62
C GLU A 19 -2.27 23.29 11.30
N VAL A 20 -1.14 23.89 11.63
CA VAL A 20 0.19 23.27 11.51
C VAL A 20 0.31 22.06 12.44
N ARG A 21 -0.20 22.14 13.68
CA ARG A 21 -0.18 21.03 14.63
C ARG A 21 -1.10 19.88 14.19
N SER A 22 -2.23 20.21 13.59
CA SER A 22 -3.14 19.27 12.93
C SER A 22 -2.47 18.60 11.72
N ALA A 23 -1.91 19.38 10.81
CA ALA A 23 -1.22 18.91 9.60
C ALA A 23 -0.03 18.01 9.94
N ARG A 24 0.77 18.36 10.96
CA ARG A 24 1.90 17.54 11.41
C ARG A 24 1.45 16.16 11.91
N LYS A 25 0.33 16.08 12.63
CA LYS A 25 -0.27 14.80 13.04
C LYS A 25 -0.77 14.01 11.83
N GLY A 26 -1.38 14.69 10.87
CA GLY A 26 -1.81 14.10 9.60
C GLY A 26 -0.64 13.49 8.83
N VAL A 27 0.46 14.23 8.66
CA VAL A 27 1.66 13.79 7.94
C VAL A 27 2.32 12.59 8.62
N VAL A 28 2.44 12.57 9.95
CA VAL A 28 3.00 11.41 10.67
C VAL A 28 2.13 10.18 10.48
N LYS A 29 0.80 10.31 10.60
CA LYS A 29 -0.13 9.20 10.38
C LYS A 29 -0.07 8.68 8.94
N LEU A 30 0.05 9.58 7.97
CA LEU A 30 0.14 9.25 6.55
C LEU A 30 1.47 8.56 6.23
N GLY A 31 2.58 9.03 6.81
CA GLY A 31 3.90 8.38 6.68
C GLY A 31 3.90 6.96 7.25
N VAL A 32 3.32 6.75 8.44
CA VAL A 32 3.17 5.40 9.02
C VAL A 32 2.27 4.52 8.16
N ALA A 33 1.14 5.04 7.65
CA ALA A 33 0.25 4.30 6.77
C ALA A 33 0.95 3.86 5.47
N VAL A 34 1.71 4.76 4.84
CA VAL A 34 2.51 4.45 3.63
C VAL A 34 3.55 3.39 3.92
N MET A 35 4.29 3.51 5.04
CA MET A 35 5.30 2.52 5.42
C MET A 35 4.68 1.13 5.63
N LEU A 36 3.52 1.06 6.29
CA LEU A 36 2.78 -0.19 6.49
C LEU A 36 2.30 -0.81 5.18
N VAL A 37 1.83 0.00 4.22
CA VAL A 37 1.42 -0.48 2.89
C VAL A 37 2.62 -1.04 2.12
N ILE A 38 3.76 -0.35 2.17
CA ILE A 38 4.99 -0.83 1.53
C ILE A 38 5.43 -2.15 2.16
N LEU A 39 5.47 -2.23 3.49
CA LEU A 39 5.86 -3.44 4.21
C LEU A 39 4.92 -4.61 3.90
N ALA A 40 3.61 -4.36 3.87
CA ALA A 40 2.61 -5.34 3.49
C ALA A 40 2.79 -5.80 2.03
N GLY A 41 3.09 -4.89 1.12
CA GLY A 41 3.39 -5.20 -0.28
C GLY A 41 4.61 -6.10 -0.44
N ILE A 42 5.71 -5.79 0.26
CA ILE A 42 6.93 -6.62 0.25
C ILE A 42 6.63 -8.00 0.83
N LEU A 43 5.94 -8.07 1.97
CA LEU A 43 5.60 -9.34 2.61
C LEU A 43 4.69 -10.20 1.72
N PHE A 44 3.73 -9.56 1.03
CA PHE A 44 2.85 -10.24 0.08
C PHE A 44 3.63 -10.80 -1.12
N LEU A 45 4.55 -10.02 -1.71
CA LEU A 45 5.41 -10.49 -2.80
C LEU A 45 6.32 -11.65 -2.35
N ALA A 46 6.89 -11.56 -1.15
CA ALA A 46 7.70 -12.62 -0.58
C ALA A 46 6.88 -13.90 -0.39
N ALA A 47 5.68 -13.81 0.19
CA ALA A 47 4.79 -14.97 0.35
C ALA A 47 4.38 -15.58 -1.00
N LEU A 48 4.05 -14.74 -1.99
CA LEU A 48 3.63 -15.18 -3.32
C LEU A 48 4.75 -15.92 -4.05
N THR A 49 5.99 -15.40 -4.00
CA THR A 49 7.17 -16.06 -4.60
C THR A 49 7.49 -17.39 -3.91
N LEU A 50 7.41 -17.44 -2.58
CA LEU A 50 7.61 -18.68 -1.82
C LEU A 50 6.55 -19.73 -2.16
N PHE A 51 5.28 -19.30 -2.24
CA PHE A 51 4.17 -20.17 -2.62
C PHE A 51 4.34 -20.72 -4.03
N LEU A 52 4.71 -19.87 -4.99
CA LEU A 52 4.99 -20.28 -6.36
C LEU A 52 6.14 -21.29 -6.46
N ASN A 53 7.18 -21.11 -5.66
CA ASN A 53 8.33 -22.00 -5.65
C ASN A 53 7.92 -23.41 -5.15
N VAL A 54 7.18 -23.47 -4.05
CA VAL A 54 6.63 -24.74 -3.54
C VAL A 54 5.68 -25.38 -4.55
N PHE A 55 4.80 -24.60 -5.18
CA PHE A 55 3.88 -25.08 -6.20
C PHE A 55 4.61 -25.63 -7.43
N TYR A 56 5.67 -24.94 -7.87
CA TYR A 56 6.53 -25.39 -8.97
C TYR A 56 7.26 -26.70 -8.64
N LEU A 57 7.86 -26.80 -7.45
CA LEU A 57 8.53 -28.02 -6.99
C LEU A 57 7.56 -29.21 -6.91
N TRP A 58 6.33 -28.97 -6.47
CA TRP A 58 5.28 -29.98 -6.47
C TRP A 58 4.89 -30.41 -7.88
N LEU A 59 4.74 -29.47 -8.82
CA LEU A 59 4.45 -29.76 -10.23
C LEU A 59 5.58 -30.55 -10.90
N LEU A 60 6.85 -30.27 -10.58
CA LEU A 60 7.98 -31.03 -11.09
C LEU A 60 7.96 -32.51 -10.68
N GLY A 61 7.31 -32.84 -9.56
CA GLY A 61 7.10 -34.23 -9.15
C GLY A 61 6.14 -35.01 -10.06
N THR A 62 5.33 -34.31 -10.87
CA THR A 62 4.27 -34.92 -11.69
C THR A 62 4.36 -34.60 -13.18
N MET A 63 5.07 -33.54 -13.58
CA MET A 63 5.12 -33.03 -14.94
C MET A 63 6.53 -32.62 -15.37
N THR A 64 6.74 -32.45 -16.68
CA THR A 64 8.00 -31.93 -17.22
C THR A 64 8.23 -30.46 -16.83
N GLN A 65 9.49 -30.02 -16.77
CA GLN A 65 9.88 -28.64 -16.41
C GLN A 65 9.13 -27.57 -17.23
N ILE A 66 8.96 -27.80 -18.53
CA ILE A 66 8.33 -26.84 -19.44
C ILE A 66 6.84 -26.68 -19.12
N SER A 67 6.13 -27.79 -18.93
CA SER A 67 4.71 -27.76 -18.53
C SER A 67 4.49 -27.15 -17.15
N ALA A 68 5.42 -27.37 -16.22
CA ALA A 68 5.34 -26.82 -14.87
C ALA A 68 5.49 -25.29 -14.84
N LEU A 69 6.47 -24.76 -15.59
CA LEU A 69 6.66 -23.31 -15.76
C LEU A 69 5.44 -22.65 -16.41
N PHE A 70 4.88 -23.28 -17.44
CA PHE A 70 3.70 -22.74 -18.14
C PHE A 70 2.49 -22.62 -17.20
N LEU A 71 2.21 -23.65 -16.41
CA LEU A 71 1.13 -23.63 -15.41
C LEU A 71 1.36 -22.57 -14.32
N CYS A 72 2.58 -22.46 -13.77
CA CYS A 72 2.91 -21.39 -12.82
C CYS A 72 2.70 -19.99 -13.42
N GLY A 73 3.05 -19.80 -14.69
CA GLY A 73 2.82 -18.56 -15.42
C GLY A 73 1.34 -18.24 -15.58
N VAL A 74 0.52 -19.22 -15.97
CA VAL A 74 -0.94 -19.04 -16.10
C VAL A 74 -1.57 -18.70 -14.75
N VAL A 75 -1.17 -19.39 -13.68
CA VAL A 75 -1.69 -19.16 -12.32
C VAL A 75 -1.33 -17.76 -11.82
N THR A 76 -0.11 -17.30 -12.03
CA THR A 76 0.29 -15.94 -11.63
C THR A 76 -0.44 -14.87 -12.41
N LEU A 77 -0.64 -15.07 -13.71
CA LEU A 77 -1.37 -14.14 -14.56
C LEU A 77 -2.86 -14.06 -14.13
N ALA A 78 -3.46 -15.20 -13.80
CA ALA A 78 -4.81 -15.25 -13.25
C ALA A 78 -4.93 -14.54 -11.89
N LEU A 79 -3.96 -14.74 -10.98
CA LEU A 79 -3.91 -14.05 -9.69
C LEU A 79 -3.75 -12.53 -9.86
N ALA A 80 -2.84 -12.09 -10.74
CA ALA A 80 -2.63 -10.67 -11.02
C ALA A 80 -3.88 -10.02 -11.62
N GLY A 81 -4.51 -10.69 -12.60
CA GLY A 81 -5.77 -10.23 -13.20
C GLY A 81 -6.91 -10.17 -12.17
N GLY A 82 -7.04 -11.18 -11.32
CA GLY A 82 -8.05 -11.22 -10.26
C GLY A 82 -7.89 -10.11 -9.22
N LEU A 83 -6.64 -9.83 -8.80
CA LEU A 83 -6.34 -8.71 -7.89
C LEU A 83 -6.65 -7.36 -8.52
N LEU A 84 -6.28 -7.15 -9.79
CA LEU A 84 -6.59 -5.92 -10.52
C LEU A 84 -8.10 -5.70 -10.67
N TRP A 85 -8.86 -6.75 -10.99
CA TRP A 85 -10.33 -6.67 -11.01
C TRP A 85 -10.87 -6.28 -9.65
N PHE A 86 -10.44 -6.95 -8.57
CA PHE A 86 -10.95 -6.68 -7.23
C PHE A 86 -10.70 -5.23 -6.80
N VAL A 87 -9.52 -4.70 -7.10
CA VAL A 87 -9.19 -3.29 -6.86
C VAL A 87 -10.08 -2.37 -7.69
N HIS A 88 -10.26 -2.66 -8.99
CA HIS A 88 -11.14 -1.88 -9.85
C HIS A 88 -12.58 -1.80 -9.32
N ARG A 89 -13.12 -2.92 -8.81
CA ARG A 89 -14.48 -2.98 -8.23
C ARG A 89 -14.62 -2.24 -6.89
N LYS A 90 -13.51 -1.96 -6.21
CA LYS A 90 -13.49 -1.25 -4.93
C LYS A 90 -13.33 0.26 -5.11
N ILE A 91 -12.80 0.70 -6.25
CA ILE A 91 -12.51 2.11 -6.56
C ILE A 91 -13.62 2.75 -7.41
N CYS A 92 -14.26 1.98 -8.30
CA CYS A 92 -15.51 2.37 -8.99
C CYS A 92 -16.74 2.03 -8.15
#